data_AF-A0A939LZT4-F1
#
_entry.id   AF-A0A939LZT4-F1
#
_cell.length_a   1.000
_cell.length_b   1.000
_cell.length_c   1.000
_cell.angle_alpha   90.00
_cell.angle_beta   90.00
_cell.angle_gamma   90.00
#
_symmetry.space_group_name_H-M   'P 1'
#
loop_
_entity.id
_entity.type
_entity.pdbx_description
1 polymer ?
#
loop_
_entity_poly.entity_id
_entity_poly.type
_entity_poly.pdbx_seq_one_letter_code
_entity_poly.pdbx_strand_id
1 'polypeptide(L)'
;MRRFLMLASNRLVLEPGAPYLYPYSVDVSVSPLPAKVGFSEGDAHGAHGSVVCLDEALSGRWDEHFAKAEAEWLLPYLLRLQAGGRVEEFELIADFERRNGYAPRTVESQGE
;
A
#
# COMPACT_ATOMS: atom_id res chain seq x y z
N MET A 1 2.40 9.72 15.72
CA MET A 1 2.95 8.64 14.88
C MET A 1 1.96 8.33 13.79
N ARG A 2 2.44 8.06 12.58
CA ARG A 2 1.60 7.67 11.44
C ARG A 2 1.64 6.16 11.30
N ARG A 3 0.48 5.53 11.21
CA ARG A 3 0.33 4.09 11.00
C ARG A 3 0.11 3.81 9.54
N PHE A 4 0.85 2.86 8.99
CA PHE A 4 0.68 2.33 7.63
C PHE A 4 0.16 0.90 7.69
N LEU A 5 -0.87 0.63 6.91
CA LEU A 5 -1.39 -0.71 6.65
C LEU A 5 -0.65 -1.26 5.43
N MET A 6 -0.05 -2.43 5.54
CA MET A 6 0.53 -3.14 4.40
C MET A 6 -0.59 -3.85 3.64
N LEU A 7 -1.05 -3.27 2.54
CA LEU A 7 -2.30 -3.65 1.89
C LEU A 7 -2.09 -4.39 0.56
N ALA A 8 -0.95 -4.24 -0.08
CA ALA A 8 -0.69 -4.95 -1.32
C ALA A 8 0.79 -5.28 -1.45
N SER A 9 1.07 -6.50 -1.92
CA SER A 9 2.40 -6.92 -2.35
C SER A 9 2.27 -8.15 -3.23
N ASN A 10 3.09 -8.23 -4.27
CA ASN A 10 3.21 -9.44 -5.10
C ASN A 10 3.82 -10.64 -4.36
N ARG A 11 4.16 -10.48 -3.07
CA ARG A 11 4.63 -11.55 -2.20
C ARG A 11 3.69 -11.86 -1.05
N LEU A 12 2.45 -11.34 -1.04
CA LEU A 12 1.46 -11.70 -0.02
C LEU A 12 1.15 -13.20 -0.01
N VAL A 13 1.24 -13.84 -1.18
CA VAL A 13 1.12 -15.28 -1.36
C VAL A 13 2.29 -15.77 -2.20
N LEU A 14 3.22 -16.51 -1.59
CA LEU A 14 4.30 -17.19 -2.29
C LEU A 14 4.16 -18.70 -2.07
N GLU A 15 4.00 -19.44 -3.16
CA GLU A 15 4.01 -20.90 -3.09
C GLU A 15 5.43 -21.41 -2.82
N PRO A 16 5.60 -22.48 -2.03
CA PRO A 16 6.89 -23.14 -1.86
C PRO A 16 7.46 -23.57 -3.23
N GLY A 17 8.65 -23.09 -3.56
CA GLY A 17 9.32 -23.40 -4.83
C GLY A 17 8.94 -22.47 -6.00
N ALA A 18 8.13 -21.44 -5.76
CA ALA A 18 7.90 -20.38 -6.75
C ALA A 18 9.22 -19.71 -7.18
N PRO A 19 9.33 -19.28 -8.45
CA PRO A 19 10.51 -18.56 -8.92
C PRO A 19 10.71 -17.27 -8.12
N TYR A 20 11.95 -16.79 -8.09
CA TYR A 20 12.24 -15.51 -7.46
C TYR A 20 11.43 -14.39 -8.13
N LEU A 21 10.73 -13.62 -7.29
CA LEU A 21 9.93 -12.47 -7.69
C LEU A 21 10.48 -11.23 -6.99
N TYR A 22 10.89 -10.20 -7.75
CA TYR A 22 11.36 -8.95 -7.15
C TYR A 22 10.20 -8.31 -6.36
N PRO A 23 10.40 -7.98 -5.07
CA PRO A 23 9.29 -7.59 -4.21
C PRO A 23 8.84 -6.16 -4.51
N TYR A 24 7.53 -5.99 -4.60
CA TYR A 24 6.85 -4.70 -4.63
C TYR A 24 5.79 -4.67 -3.55
N SER A 25 5.62 -3.55 -2.86
CA SER A 25 4.51 -3.35 -1.93
C SER A 25 3.96 -1.93 -1.95
N VAL A 26 2.68 -1.83 -1.58
CA VAL A 26 1.95 -0.57 -1.39
C VAL A 26 1.29 -0.59 -0.02
N ASP A 27 1.60 0.44 0.76
CA ASP A 27 1.09 0.66 2.10
C ASP A 27 0.26 1.94 2.15
N VAL A 28 -0.81 1.97 2.96
CA VAL A 28 -1.67 3.16 3.06
C VAL A 28 -1.83 3.59 4.51
N SER A 29 -1.72 4.90 4.72
CA SER A 29 -2.05 5.55 5.98
C SER A 29 -3.20 6.52 5.77
N VAL A 30 -4.36 6.24 6.37
CA VAL A 30 -5.54 7.12 6.33
C VAL A 30 -5.64 8.07 7.54
N SER A 31 -4.76 7.90 8.54
CA SER A 31 -4.73 8.72 9.76
C SER A 31 -3.30 8.99 10.26
N PRO A 32 -2.97 10.23 10.67
CA PRO A 32 -3.80 11.45 10.54
C PRO A 32 -3.94 11.86 9.07
N LEU A 33 -4.93 12.70 8.77
CA LEU A 33 -5.01 13.36 7.46
C LEU A 33 -3.92 14.44 7.33
N PRO A 34 -3.43 14.73 6.10
CA PRO A 34 -3.79 14.08 4.84
C PRO A 34 -3.27 12.64 4.79
N ALA A 35 -4.00 11.77 4.07
CA ALA A 35 -3.58 10.38 3.87
C ALA A 35 -2.27 10.32 3.06
N LYS A 36 -1.52 9.24 3.26
CA LYS A 36 -0.22 8.99 2.63
C LYS A 36 -0.16 7.59 2.06
N VAL A 37 0.57 7.43 0.95
CA VAL A 37 0.81 6.15 0.30
C VAL A 37 2.31 5.86 0.35
N GLY A 38 2.66 4.70 0.87
CA GLY A 38 4.01 4.17 0.87
C GLY A 38 4.18 3.21 -0.30
N PHE A 39 5.25 3.40 -1.07
CA PHE A 39 5.70 2.49 -2.11
C PHE A 39 7.06 1.94 -1.70
N SER A 40 7.25 0.63 -1.76
CA SER A 40 8.57 0.04 -1.59
C SER A 40 8.83 -1.09 -2.56
N GLU A 41 10.10 -1.24 -2.93
CA GLU A 41 10.61 -2.33 -3.76
C GLU A 41 11.98 -2.82 -3.27
N GLY A 42 12.30 -4.08 -3.57
CA GLY A 42 13.61 -4.72 -3.30
C GLY A 42 13.74 -5.53 -2.00
N ASP A 43 14.77 -6.39 -1.96
CA ASP A 43 15.03 -7.39 -0.88
C ASP A 43 15.97 -6.92 0.25
N ALA A 44 16.17 -5.60 0.36
CA ALA A 44 17.08 -4.89 1.29
C ALA A 44 18.61 -5.00 1.01
N HIS A 45 19.34 -4.03 1.59
CA HIS A 45 20.58 -3.31 1.16
C HIS A 45 20.40 -2.21 0.11
N GLY A 46 19.22 -2.13 -0.52
CA GLY A 46 18.83 -1.05 -1.42
C GLY A 46 17.32 -0.87 -1.52
N ALA A 47 16.58 -1.13 -0.42
CA ALA A 47 15.14 -0.94 -0.39
C ALA A 47 14.83 0.54 -0.68
N HIS A 48 14.27 0.81 -1.85
CA HIS A 48 13.81 2.14 -2.22
C HIS A 48 12.37 2.26 -1.75
N GLY A 49 12.20 2.96 -0.64
CA GLY A 49 10.90 3.36 -0.11
C GLY A 49 10.60 4.80 -0.49
N SER A 50 9.35 5.11 -0.82
CA SER A 50 8.86 6.48 -0.95
C SER A 50 7.50 6.61 -0.30
N VAL A 51 7.34 7.61 0.57
CA VAL A 51 6.05 7.97 1.15
C VAL A 51 5.60 9.27 0.52
N VAL A 52 4.49 9.23 -0.22
CA VAL A 52 4.01 10.34 -1.03
C VAL A 52 2.58 10.76 -0.66
N CYS A 53 2.17 11.96 -1.07
CA CYS A 53 0.77 12.38 -0.95
C CYS A 53 -0.12 11.68 -1.98
N LEU A 54 -1.44 11.76 -1.80
CA LEU A 54 -2.42 11.19 -2.73
C LEU A 54 -2.27 11.75 -4.15
N ASP A 55 -2.02 13.05 -4.30
CA ASP A 55 -1.87 13.67 -5.63
C ASP A 55 -0.68 13.12 -6.39
N GLU A 56 0.44 12.88 -5.71
CA GLU A 56 1.60 12.24 -6.32
C GLU A 56 1.34 10.76 -6.59
N ALA A 57 0.76 10.02 -5.63
CA ALA A 57 0.43 8.61 -5.81
C ALA A 57 -0.48 8.38 -7.02
N LEU A 58 -1.43 9.28 -7.26
CA LEU A 58 -2.43 9.20 -8.34
C LEU A 58 -2.03 9.98 -9.60
N SER A 59 -0.79 10.47 -9.70
CA SER A 59 -0.31 11.25 -10.84
C SER A 59 -0.03 10.44 -12.12
N GLY A 60 -0.18 9.11 -12.07
CA GLY A 60 0.24 8.18 -13.13
C GLY A 60 1.70 7.70 -12.98
N ARG A 61 2.53 8.41 -12.21
CA ARG A 61 3.94 8.04 -11.97
C ARG A 61 4.09 6.66 -11.31
N TRP A 62 3.10 6.25 -10.53
CA TRP A 62 3.14 5.04 -9.71
C TRP A 62 2.29 3.90 -10.26
N ASP A 63 1.67 4.05 -11.44
CA ASP A 63 0.75 3.05 -12.02
C ASP A 63 1.43 1.69 -12.19
N GLU A 64 2.68 1.67 -12.66
CA GLU A 64 3.46 0.45 -12.79
C GLU A 64 3.73 -0.21 -11.43
N HIS A 65 3.97 0.60 -10.37
CA HIS A 65 4.18 0.07 -9.03
C HIS A 65 2.88 -0.49 -8.44
N PHE A 66 1.74 0.16 -8.68
CA PHE A 66 0.44 -0.39 -8.31
C PHE A 66 0.21 -1.75 -8.97
N ALA A 67 0.45 -1.85 -10.27
CA ALA A 67 0.30 -3.10 -11.00
C ALA A 67 1.24 -4.20 -10.51
N LYS A 68 2.53 -3.88 -10.34
CA LYS A 68 3.52 -4.85 -9.84
C LYS A 68 3.28 -5.29 -8.41
N ALA A 69 2.63 -4.47 -7.58
CA ALA A 69 2.28 -4.80 -6.20
C ALA A 69 0.90 -5.45 -6.07
N GLU A 70 0.14 -5.61 -7.16
CA GLU A 70 -1.26 -6.08 -7.18
C GLU A 70 -2.19 -5.18 -6.34
N ALA A 71 -1.97 -3.87 -6.45
CA ALA A 71 -2.52 -2.84 -5.58
C ALA A 71 -3.64 -2.02 -6.23
N GLU A 72 -4.06 -2.33 -7.46
CA GLU A 72 -5.08 -1.58 -8.21
C GLU A 72 -6.44 -1.54 -7.49
N TRP A 73 -6.68 -2.51 -6.62
CA TRP A 73 -7.87 -2.55 -5.79
C TRP A 73 -7.97 -1.40 -4.78
N LEU A 74 -6.86 -0.74 -4.46
CA LEU A 74 -6.81 0.42 -3.59
C LEU A 74 -7.29 1.70 -4.28
N LEU A 75 -7.22 1.77 -5.62
CA LEU A 75 -7.49 2.99 -6.38
C LEU A 75 -8.85 3.62 -6.07
N PRO A 76 -9.98 2.88 -5.96
CA PRO A 76 -11.26 3.48 -5.61
C PRO A 76 -11.26 4.20 -4.25
N TYR A 77 -10.51 3.68 -3.27
CA TYR A 77 -10.37 4.30 -1.94
C TYR A 77 -9.49 5.54 -1.99
N LEU A 78 -8.36 5.46 -2.71
CA LEU A 78 -7.43 6.59 -2.85
C LEU A 78 -8.07 7.76 -3.61
N LEU A 79 -8.81 7.48 -4.68
CA LEU A 79 -9.58 8.48 -5.43
C LEU A 79 -10.67 9.12 -4.56
N ARG A 80 -11.35 8.33 -3.72
CA ARG A 80 -12.35 8.86 -2.77
C ARG A 80 -11.72 9.81 -1.76
N LEU A 81 -10.55 9.47 -1.23
CA LEU A 81 -9.80 10.37 -0.33
C LEU A 81 -9.33 11.64 -1.04
N GLN A 82 -8.84 11.53 -2.28
CA GLN A 82 -8.37 12.69 -3.07
C GLN A 82 -9.52 13.66 -3.35
N ALA A 83 -10.72 13.15 -3.61
CA ALA A 83 -11.93 13.96 -3.79
C ALA A 83 -12.46 14.61 -2.49
N GLY A 84 -11.74 14.49 -1.37
CA GLY A 84 -12.16 14.99 -0.05
C GLY A 84 -13.17 14.10 0.67
N GLY A 85 -13.43 12.90 0.15
CA GLY A 85 -14.21 11.88 0.81
C GLY A 85 -13.47 11.24 1.98
N ARG A 86 -14.17 10.39 2.73
CA ARG A 86 -13.63 9.71 3.92
C ARG A 86 -13.41 8.22 3.63
N VAL A 87 -12.29 7.68 4.07
CA VAL A 87 -12.02 6.23 4.10
C VAL A 87 -11.53 5.88 5.49
N GLU A 88 -12.24 4.97 6.15
CA GLU A 88 -11.84 4.48 7.45
C GLU A 88 -10.87 3.30 7.32
N GLU A 89 -9.96 3.19 8.29
CA GLU A 89 -8.99 2.08 8.36
C GLU A 89 -9.69 0.71 8.34
N PHE A 90 -10.83 0.57 9.01
CA PHE A 90 -11.60 -0.69 9.02
C PHE A 90 -12.11 -1.10 7.63
N GLU A 91 -12.39 -0.13 6.73
CA GLU A 91 -12.86 -0.44 5.38
C GLU A 91 -11.74 -1.10 4.55
N LEU A 92 -10.51 -0.58 4.68
CA LEU A 92 -9.33 -1.13 4.02
C LEU A 92 -8.95 -2.50 4.59
N ILE A 93 -9.02 -2.66 5.91
CA ILE A 93 -8.77 -3.95 6.58
C ILE A 93 -9.79 -5.00 6.13
N ALA A 94 -11.08 -4.67 6.12
CA ALA A 94 -12.13 -5.60 5.74
C ALA A 94 -12.01 -6.06 4.28
N ASP A 95 -11.66 -5.16 3.35
CA ASP A 95 -11.44 -5.57 1.96
C ASP A 95 -10.15 -6.40 1.80
N PHE A 96 -9.08 -6.04 2.53
CA PHE A 96 -7.85 -6.84 2.56
C PHE A 96 -8.11 -8.26 3.08
N GLU A 97 -8.82 -8.41 4.20
CA GLU A 97 -9.15 -9.71 4.80
C GLU A 97 -10.02 -10.55 3.88
N ARG A 98 -10.98 -9.94 3.19
CA ARG A 98 -11.81 -10.62 2.20
C ARG A 98 -10.99 -11.19 1.03
N ARG A 99 -9.89 -10.53 0.67
CA ARG A 99 -9.01 -10.95 -0.44
C ARG A 99 -7.97 -11.98 -0.02
N ASN A 100 -7.41 -11.83 1.17
CA ASN A 100 -6.24 -12.58 1.60
C ASN A 100 -6.53 -13.62 2.70
N GLY A 101 -7.67 -13.54 3.37
CA GLY A 101 -8.07 -14.44 4.45
C GLY A 101 -7.39 -14.16 5.80
N TYR A 102 -6.61 -13.08 5.92
CA TYR A 102 -5.95 -12.64 7.16
C TYR A 102 -5.86 -11.11 7.23
N ALA A 103 -5.62 -10.56 8.42
CA ALA A 103 -5.51 -9.12 8.64
C ALA A 103 -4.18 -8.54 8.12
N PRO A 104 -4.15 -7.31 7.58
CA PRO A 104 -2.91 -6.71 7.10
C PRO A 104 -1.94 -6.46 8.25
N ARG A 105 -0.65 -6.54 7.96
CA ARG A 105 0.39 -6.09 8.89
C ARG A 105 0.34 -4.57 8.98
N THR A 106 0.78 -4.04 10.12
CA THR A 106 0.85 -2.59 10.31
C THR A 106 2.22 -2.18 10.79
N VAL A 107 2.75 -1.11 10.20
CA VAL A 107 4.03 -0.52 10.56
C VAL A 107 3.81 0.91 11.03
N GLU A 108 4.58 1.32 12.04
CA GLU A 108 4.57 2.69 12.53
C GLU A 108 5.77 3.44 11.95
N SER A 109 5.52 4.64 11.43
CA SER A 109 6.56 5.53 10.96
C SER A 109 6.58 6.81 11.81
N GLN A 110 7.77 7.17 12.30
CA GLN A 110 8.03 8.52 12.77
C GLN A 110 8.20 9.38 11.52
N GLY A 111 7.14 10.06 11.11
CA GLY A 111 7.18 10.92 9.93
C GLY A 111 8.28 11.97 10.09
N GLU A 112 9.19 12.02 9.12
CA GLU A 112 10.07 13.17 8.90
C GLU A 112 9.27 14.40 8.44
#